data_AF-A0A4R6DYM9-F1
#
_entry.id   AF-A0A4R6DYM9-F1
#
_cell.length_a   1.000
_cell.length_b   1.000
_cell.length_c   1.000
_cell.angle_alpha   90.00
_cell.angle_beta   90.00
_cell.angle_gamma   90.00
#
_symmetry.space_group_name_H-M   'P 1'
#
loop_
_entity.id
_entity.type
_entity.pdbx_description
1 polymer ?
#
loop_
_entity_poly.entity_id
_entity_poly.type
_entity_poly.pdbx_seq_one_letter_code
_entity_poly.pdbx_strand_id
1 'polypeptide(L)'
;MDQRMKQMVDKMRADFARVVAVRKERGEWTQTEEKEIGEAIAAAVKAEDPDMIVSWSCWLADISAAYAAFDLITRGSMARMRVQARQEREDREAAAAVARGGKR
;
A
#
# COMPACT_ATOMS: atom_id res chain seq x y z
N MET A 1 -7.67 -13.78 26.78
CA MET A 1 -6.65 -13.73 25.68
C MET A 1 -5.20 -13.68 26.19
N ASP A 2 -4.28 -14.48 25.64
CA ASP A 2 -2.85 -14.46 25.97
C ASP A 2 -2.05 -13.34 25.26
N GLN A 3 -0.77 -13.15 25.62
CA GLN A 3 0.07 -12.08 25.07
C GLN A 3 0.33 -12.22 23.56
N ARG A 4 0.46 -13.45 23.04
CA ARG A 4 0.72 -13.68 21.60
C ARG A 4 -0.53 -13.35 20.79
N MET A 5 -1.68 -13.78 21.27
CA MET A 5 -2.97 -13.49 20.64
C MET A 5 -3.27 -11.98 20.68
N LYS A 6 -2.93 -11.29 21.77
CA LYS A 6 -3.02 -9.83 21.84
C LYS A 6 -2.18 -9.15 20.76
N GLN A 7 -0.92 -9.56 20.59
CA GLN A 7 -0.05 -9.04 19.54
C GLN A 7 -0.62 -9.30 18.13
N MET A 8 -1.23 -10.46 17.92
CA MET A 8 -1.89 -10.80 16.66
C MET A 8 -3.09 -9.89 16.38
N VAL A 9 -3.92 -9.62 17.39
CA VAL A 9 -5.06 -8.70 17.28
C VAL A 9 -4.61 -7.27 17.00
N ASP A 10 -3.57 -6.79 17.68
CA ASP A 10 -3.04 -5.44 17.47
C ASP A 10 -2.51 -5.27 16.02
N LYS A 11 -1.76 -6.27 15.53
CA LYS A 11 -1.29 -6.30 14.14
C LYS A 11 -2.45 -6.40 13.15
N MET A 12 -3.43 -7.27 13.40
CA MET A 12 -4.63 -7.41 12.56
C MET A 12 -5.40 -6.09 12.43
N ARG A 13 -5.54 -5.33 13.52
CA ARG A 13 -6.16 -3.98 13.51
C ARG A 13 -5.36 -2.98 12.68
N ALA A 14 -4.04 -3.00 12.80
CA ALA A 14 -3.17 -2.13 12.00
C ALA A 14 -3.29 -2.44 10.50
N ASP A 15 -3.30 -3.72 10.12
CA ASP A 15 -3.50 -4.12 8.73
C ASP A 15 -4.89 -3.74 8.23
N PHE A 16 -5.94 -3.95 9.03
CA PHE A 16 -7.30 -3.52 8.67
C PHE A 16 -7.35 -2.02 8.36
N ALA A 17 -6.76 -1.18 9.20
CA ALA A 17 -6.71 0.27 8.97
C ALA A 17 -5.97 0.63 7.66
N ARG A 18 -4.86 -0.07 7.34
CA ARG A 18 -4.14 0.12 6.08
C ARG A 18 -4.99 -0.32 4.87
N VAL A 19 -5.64 -1.47 4.94
CA VAL A 19 -6.52 -1.98 3.87
C VAL A 19 -7.67 -1.02 3.62
N VAL A 20 -8.34 -0.56 4.68
CA VAL A 20 -9.41 0.45 4.60
C VAL A 20 -8.94 1.70 3.86
N ALA A 21 -7.79 2.25 4.27
CA ALA A 21 -7.26 3.48 3.67
C ALA A 21 -7.03 3.31 2.16
N VAL A 22 -6.34 2.24 1.76
CA VAL A 22 -6.03 1.99 0.34
C VAL A 22 -7.29 1.71 -0.47
N ARG A 23 -8.23 0.91 0.06
CA ARG A 23 -9.47 0.58 -0.68
C ARG A 23 -10.40 1.78 -0.82
N LYS A 24 -10.47 2.65 0.18
CA LYS A 24 -11.18 3.94 0.08
C LYS A 24 -10.58 4.85 -0.98
N GLU A 25 -9.25 5.00 -0.98
CA GLU A 25 -8.53 5.79 -1.99
C GLU A 25 -8.79 5.29 -3.41
N ARG A 26 -8.96 3.98 -3.58
CA ARG A 26 -9.25 3.35 -4.87
C ARG A 26 -10.74 3.27 -5.22
N GLY A 27 -11.64 3.68 -4.32
CA GLY A 27 -13.09 3.51 -4.49
C GLY A 27 -13.55 2.04 -4.50
N GLU A 28 -12.73 1.13 -3.99
CA GLU A 28 -13.00 -0.31 -3.95
C GLU A 28 -13.87 -0.72 -2.75
N TRP A 29 -13.96 0.12 -1.72
CA TRP A 29 -14.82 -0.09 -0.55
C TRP A 29 -15.78 1.06 -0.32
N THR A 30 -17.04 0.69 -0.10
CA THR A 30 -18.06 1.53 0.48
C THR A 30 -17.86 1.65 2.00
N GLN A 31 -18.45 2.69 2.61
CA GLN A 31 -18.48 2.81 4.07
C GLN A 31 -19.23 1.65 4.75
N THR A 32 -20.19 1.04 4.04
CA THR A 32 -20.94 -0.11 4.54
C THR A 32 -20.05 -1.34 4.65
N GLU A 33 -19.27 -1.66 3.61
CA GLU A 33 -18.37 -2.82 3.62
C GLU A 33 -17.29 -2.72 4.71
N GLU A 34 -16.70 -1.53 4.88
CA GLU A 34 -15.78 -1.28 5.99
C GLU A 34 -16.43 -1.58 7.34
N LYS A 35 -17.66 -1.10 7.55
CA LYS A 35 -18.40 -1.28 8.80
C LYS A 35 -18.69 -2.76 9.05
N GLU A 36 -19.24 -3.47 8.07
CA GLU A 36 -19.62 -4.88 8.19
C GLU A 36 -18.40 -5.76 8.50
N ILE A 37 -17.28 -5.55 7.81
CA ILE A 37 -16.04 -6.31 8.05
C ILE A 37 -15.47 -5.95 9.43
N GLY A 38 -15.46 -4.67 9.80
CA GLY A 38 -15.02 -4.23 11.12
C GLY A 38 -15.83 -4.84 12.26
N GLU A 39 -17.15 -4.92 12.11
CA GLU A 39 -18.06 -5.57 13.06
C GLU A 39 -17.81 -7.07 13.17
N ALA A 40 -17.58 -7.76 12.05
CA ALA A 40 -17.24 -9.19 12.05
C ALA A 40 -15.90 -9.48 12.77
N ILE A 41 -14.88 -8.64 12.54
CA ILE A 41 -13.60 -8.74 13.25
C ILE A 41 -13.78 -8.46 14.75
N ALA A 42 -14.55 -7.43 15.10
CA ALA A 42 -14.81 -7.09 16.50
C ALA A 42 -15.58 -8.21 17.23
N ALA A 43 -16.53 -8.87 16.55
CA ALA A 43 -17.25 -10.01 17.08
C ALA A 43 -16.32 -11.21 17.36
N ALA A 44 -15.42 -11.54 16.42
CA ALA A 44 -14.42 -12.60 16.62
C ALA A 44 -13.49 -12.31 17.81
N VAL A 45 -13.02 -11.07 17.95
CA VAL A 45 -12.19 -10.66 19.09
C VAL A 45 -12.96 -10.74 20.40
N LYS A 46 -14.22 -10.30 20.43
CA LYS A 46 -15.08 -10.36 21.63
C LYS A 46 -15.38 -11.79 22.06
N ALA A 47 -15.54 -12.70 21.10
CA ALA A 47 -15.75 -14.13 21.36
C ALA A 47 -14.46 -14.86 21.81
N GLU A 48 -13.30 -14.19 21.77
CA GLU A 48 -11.98 -14.80 21.92
C GLU A 48 -11.80 -16.04 21.01
N ASP A 49 -12.35 -15.99 19.79
CA ASP A 49 -12.30 -17.09 18.82
C ASP A 49 -10.92 -17.12 18.14
N PRO A 50 -10.03 -18.07 18.49
CA PRO A 50 -8.67 -18.08 17.98
C PRO A 50 -8.63 -18.37 16.48
N ASP A 51 -9.52 -19.20 15.96
CA ASP A 51 -9.52 -19.62 14.57
C ASP A 51 -9.95 -18.46 13.67
N MET A 52 -10.97 -17.71 14.10
CA MET A 52 -11.41 -16.51 13.39
C MET A 52 -10.38 -15.38 13.47
N ILE A 53 -9.76 -15.15 14.63
CA ILE A 53 -8.72 -14.13 14.77
C ILE A 53 -7.51 -14.46 13.87
N VAL A 54 -7.07 -15.71 13.84
CA VAL A 54 -5.97 -16.15 12.97
C VAL A 54 -6.35 -15.97 11.49
N SER A 55 -7.55 -16.40 11.11
CA SER A 55 -8.03 -16.31 9.73
C SER A 55 -8.08 -14.86 9.24
N TRP A 56 -8.66 -13.96 10.03
CA TRP A 56 -8.68 -12.53 9.72
C TRP A 56 -7.29 -11.92 9.67
N SER A 57 -6.42 -12.28 10.62
CA SER A 57 -5.04 -11.77 10.69
C SER A 57 -4.23 -12.16 9.46
N CYS A 58 -4.33 -13.42 9.00
CA CYS A 58 -3.66 -13.90 7.79
C CYS A 58 -4.17 -13.19 6.54
N TRP A 59 -5.48 -13.14 6.35
CA TRP A 59 -6.08 -12.48 5.18
C TRP A 59 -5.71 -11.00 5.08
N LEU A 60 -5.77 -10.28 6.21
CA LEU A 60 -5.38 -8.87 6.25
C LEU A 60 -3.87 -8.68 6.06
N ALA A 61 -3.04 -9.62 6.53
CA ALA A 61 -1.60 -9.61 6.28
C ALA A 61 -1.29 -9.60 4.79
N ASP A 62 -1.91 -10.52 4.05
CA ASP A 62 -1.61 -10.75 2.64
C ASP A 62 -1.98 -9.52 1.80
N ILE A 63 -3.14 -8.92 2.07
CA ILE A 63 -3.59 -7.70 1.40
C ILE A 63 -2.70 -6.51 1.77
N SER A 64 -2.43 -6.32 3.06
CA SER A 64 -1.59 -5.24 3.58
C SER A 64 -0.18 -5.28 2.97
N ALA A 65 0.41 -6.48 2.89
CA ALA A 65 1.71 -6.74 2.28
C ALA A 65 1.70 -6.48 0.77
N ALA A 66 0.66 -6.93 0.05
CA ALA A 66 0.51 -6.65 -1.38
C ALA A 66 0.45 -5.15 -1.68
N TYR A 67 -0.30 -4.39 -0.87
CA TYR A 67 -0.34 -2.93 -1.01
C TYR A 67 1.01 -2.27 -0.66
N ALA A 68 1.71 -2.74 0.37
CA ALA A 68 3.05 -2.23 0.69
C ALA A 68 4.06 -2.50 -0.43
N ALA A 69 4.04 -3.69 -1.01
CA ALA A 69 4.87 -4.03 -2.15
C ALA A 69 4.54 -3.13 -3.35
N PHE A 70 3.26 -2.92 -3.66
CA PHE A 70 2.84 -2.04 -4.75
C PHE A 70 3.32 -0.60 -4.54
N ASP A 71 3.18 -0.04 -3.34
CA ASP A 71 3.63 1.32 -3.02
C ASP A 71 5.14 1.46 -3.21
N LEU A 72 5.93 0.51 -2.71
CA LEU A 72 7.39 0.53 -2.82
C LEU A 72 7.84 0.40 -4.28
N ILE A 73 7.24 -0.53 -5.03
CA ILE A 73 7.55 -0.74 -6.44
C ILE A 73 7.17 0.49 -7.26
N THR A 74 5.97 1.03 -7.06
CA THR A 74 5.47 2.18 -7.81
C THR A 74 6.29 3.43 -7.51
N ARG A 75 6.55 3.73 -6.22
CA ARG A 75 7.38 4.88 -5.83
C ARG A 75 8.81 4.73 -6.37
N GLY A 76 9.39 3.54 -6.29
CA GLY A 76 10.72 3.26 -6.84
C GLY A 76 10.78 3.43 -8.36
N SER A 77 9.78 2.90 -9.08
CA SER A 77 9.66 3.06 -10.54
C SER A 77 9.47 4.51 -10.93
N MET A 78 8.60 5.25 -10.25
CA MET A 78 8.38 6.68 -10.46
C MET A 78 9.66 7.51 -10.24
N ALA A 79 10.43 7.20 -9.19
CA ALA A 79 11.69 7.87 -8.93
C ALA A 79 12.69 7.64 -10.09
N ARG A 80 12.83 6.39 -10.56
CA ARG A 80 13.69 6.07 -11.72
C ARG A 80 13.23 6.77 -12.99
N MET A 81 11.93 6.77 -13.27
CA MET A 81 11.37 7.44 -14.44
C MET A 81 11.61 8.95 -14.42
N ARG A 82 11.50 9.59 -13.25
CA ARG A 82 11.79 11.03 -13.10
C ARG A 82 13.27 11.35 -13.33
N VAL A 83 14.18 10.51 -12.84
CA VAL A 83 15.63 10.64 -13.09
C VAL A 83 15.91 10.49 -14.58
N GLN A 84 15.39 9.44 -15.21
CA GLN A 84 15.56 9.21 -16.65
C GLN A 84 15.01 10.38 -17.48
N ALA A 85 13.78 10.83 -17.19
CA ALA A 85 13.17 11.94 -17.91
C ALA A 85 13.95 13.26 -17.74
N ARG A 86 14.66 13.45 -16.62
CA ARG A 86 15.56 14.60 -16.42
C ARG A 86 16.80 14.47 -17.30
N GLN A 87 17.46 13.31 -17.28
CA GLN A 87 18.63 13.03 -18.10
C GLN A 87 18.33 13.26 -19.59
N GLU A 88 17.21 12.71 -20.07
CA GLU A 88 16.79 12.88 -21.47
C GLU A 88 16.47 14.33 -21.85
N ARG A 89 16.08 15.19 -20.90
CA ARG A 89 15.91 16.62 -21.16
C ARG A 89 17.27 17.32 -21.27
N GLU A 90 18.17 17.06 -20.32
CA GLU A 90 19.52 17.62 -20.31
C GLU A 90 20.30 17.22 -21.58
N ASP A 91 20.21 15.96 -22.00
CA ASP A 91 20.84 15.46 -23.24
C ASP A 91 20.25 16.14 -24.49
N ARG A 92 18.93 16.33 -24.54
CA ARG A 92 18.25 17.05 -25.63
C ARG A 92 18.67 18.50 -25.71
N GLU A 93 18.77 19.18 -24.57
CA GLU A 93 19.21 20.58 -24.49
C GLU A 93 20.68 20.73 -24.91
N ALA A 94 21.56 19.85 -24.44
CA ALA A 94 22.96 19.81 -24.83
C ALA A 94 23.14 19.57 -26.33
N ALA A 95 22.43 18.59 -26.89
CA ALA A 95 22.44 18.31 -28.33
C ALA A 95 21.95 19.52 -29.15
N ALA A 96 20.88 20.19 -28.69
CA ALA A 96 20.34 21.38 -29.34
C ALA A 96 21.28 22.60 -29.24
N ALA A 97 22.10 22.69 -28.19
CA ALA A 97 23.11 23.74 -28.02
C ALA A 97 24.30 23.51 -28.97
N VAL A 98 24.79 22.27 -29.07
CA VAL A 98 25.87 21.88 -30.01
C VAL A 98 25.43 22.13 -31.46
N ALA A 99 24.21 21.74 -31.83
CA ALA A 99 23.67 21.98 -33.18
C ALA A 99 23.55 23.47 -33.55
N ARG A 100 23.39 24.35 -32.56
CA ARG A 100 23.39 25.82 -32.76
C ARG A 100 24.79 26.41 -32.83
N GLY A 101 25.76 25.84 -32.10
CA GLY A 101 27.16 26.28 -32.09
C GLY A 101 27.95 25.89 -33.35
N GLY A 102 27.63 24.75 -33.97
CA GLY A 102 28.28 24.27 -35.22
C GLY A 102 27.78 24.91 -36.52
N LYS A 103 26.88 25.91 -36.45
CA LYS A 103 26.34 26.66 -37.59
C LYS A 103 27.08 28.00 -37.86
N ARG A 104 28.26 28.20 -37.29
CA ARG A 104 29.11 29.38 -37.53
C ARG A 104 30.30 29.04 -38.41
#